data_AF-A0A8S3PUE5-F1
#
_entry.id   AF-A0A8S3PUE5-F1
#
_cell.length_a   1.000
_cell.length_b   1.000
_cell.length_c   1.000
_cell.angle_alpha   90.00
_cell.angle_beta   90.00
_cell.angle_gamma   90.00
#
_symmetry.space_group_name_H-M   'P 1'
#
loop_
_entity.id
_entity.type
_entity.pdbx_description
1 polymer ?
#
loop_
_entity_poly.entity_id
_entity_poly.type
_entity_poly.pdbx_seq_one_letter_code
_entity_poly.pdbx_strand_id
1 'polypeptide(L)'
;MKSWRPLTENELKSFLAIVFNMGLIRKSSIEEYWNSSLPSQASHWFKKVMSRNRFQNILKFLYVSDYSRNVPRQHPAYDPASRFRPLLSFMNKQFCRFIVPKKEVCVDETLMATKGHNVMRQYIPSKAAKFGIKFWMLCESATGYILQMSVYRGRHFDPVPAGQLQGTTVVMDLMSASNILNKGYHVFCDSFFCSQNLASRLIQTTTYITGSYLK
;
A
#
# COMPACT_ATOMS: atom_id res chain seq x y z
N MET A 1 -26.59 7.37 19.74
CA MET A 1 -25.21 6.81 19.60
C MET A 1 -24.62 6.71 21.00
N LYS A 2 -23.96 5.58 21.36
CA LYS A 2 -23.19 5.54 22.61
C LYS A 2 -22.07 6.59 22.55
N SER A 3 -21.78 7.23 23.68
CA SER A 3 -20.67 8.17 23.81
C SER A 3 -19.35 7.54 23.37
N TRP A 4 -18.50 8.33 22.71
CA TRP A 4 -17.14 7.90 22.37
C TRP A 4 -16.38 7.60 23.66
N ARG A 5 -15.66 6.48 23.66
CA ARG A 5 -14.66 6.18 24.69
C ARG A 5 -13.30 5.96 24.05
N PRO A 6 -12.20 6.37 24.71
CA PRO A 6 -10.84 6.20 24.19
C PRO A 6 -10.57 4.77 23.73
N LEU A 7 -9.80 4.63 22.65
CA LEU A 7 -9.38 3.34 22.11
C LEU A 7 -8.22 2.81 22.94
N THR A 8 -8.36 1.61 23.50
CA THR A 8 -7.27 0.91 24.20
C THR A 8 -6.47 0.05 23.23
N GLU A 9 -5.23 -0.30 23.60
CA GLU A 9 -4.37 -1.18 22.79
C GLU A 9 -5.02 -2.55 22.54
N ASN A 10 -5.62 -3.16 23.57
CA ASN A 10 -6.31 -4.45 23.44
C ASN A 10 -7.50 -4.37 22.49
N GLU A 11 -8.26 -3.27 22.50
CA GLU A 11 -9.33 -3.07 21.54
C GLU A 11 -8.82 -2.86 20.12
N LEU A 12 -7.70 -2.16 19.93
CA LEU A 12 -7.08 -2.02 18.62
C LEU A 12 -6.61 -3.38 18.09
N LYS A 13 -5.98 -4.22 18.93
CA LYS A 13 -5.61 -5.59 18.57
C LYS A 13 -6.83 -6.43 18.19
N SER A 14 -7.90 -6.37 18.97
CA SER A 14 -9.17 -7.05 18.66
C SER A 14 -9.81 -6.54 17.37
N PHE A 15 -9.77 -5.23 17.11
CA PHE A 15 -10.25 -4.64 15.87
C PHE A 15 -9.45 -5.16 14.67
N LEU A 16 -8.11 -5.17 14.74
CA LEU A 16 -7.25 -5.71 13.68
C LEU A 16 -7.48 -7.21 13.46
N ALA A 17 -7.62 -7.99 14.52
CA ALA A 17 -7.95 -9.42 14.43
C ALA A 17 -9.27 -9.66 13.69
N ILE A 18 -10.29 -8.82 13.95
CA ILE A 18 -11.55 -8.86 13.20
C ILE A 18 -11.32 -8.53 11.72
N VAL A 19 -10.59 -7.46 11.40
CA VAL A 19 -10.30 -7.07 10.00
C VAL A 19 -9.56 -8.18 9.24
N PHE A 20 -8.58 -8.84 9.86
CA PHE A 20 -7.90 -9.98 9.25
C PHE A 20 -8.83 -11.17 9.03
N ASN A 21 -9.69 -11.48 10.01
CA ASN A 21 -10.63 -12.59 9.88
C ASN A 21 -11.74 -12.32 8.85
N MET A 22 -12.14 -11.06 8.65
CA MET A 22 -13.00 -10.65 7.52
C MET A 22 -12.32 -10.85 6.16
N GLY A 23 -10.98 -10.97 6.13
CA GLY A 23 -10.22 -11.36 4.94
C GLY A 23 -10.42 -12.83 4.58
N LEU A 24 -10.51 -13.70 5.59
CA LEU A 24 -10.66 -15.15 5.47
C LEU A 24 -12.12 -15.57 5.30
N ILE A 25 -13.02 -15.01 6.10
CA ILE A 25 -14.45 -15.28 6.09
C ILE A 25 -15.12 -14.08 5.42
N ARG A 26 -15.49 -14.20 4.15
CA ARG A 26 -16.14 -13.10 3.41
C ARG A 26 -17.66 -13.15 3.58
N LYS A 27 -18.24 -12.05 4.04
CA LYS A 27 -19.70 -11.80 4.07
C LYS A 27 -20.07 -10.59 3.21
N SER A 28 -21.35 -10.45 2.87
CA SER A 28 -21.82 -9.44 1.90
C SER A 28 -21.72 -8.02 2.45
N SER A 29 -21.85 -7.85 3.76
CA SER A 29 -21.80 -6.56 4.46
C SER A 29 -21.10 -6.67 5.81
N ILE A 30 -20.70 -5.53 6.38
CA ILE A 30 -20.05 -5.46 7.70
C ILE A 30 -21.02 -5.94 8.79
N GLU A 31 -22.31 -5.65 8.63
CA GLU A 31 -23.36 -5.99 9.59
C GLU A 31 -23.56 -7.50 9.71
N GLU A 32 -23.42 -8.25 8.62
CA GLU A 32 -23.62 -9.70 8.57
C GLU A 32 -22.64 -10.49 9.46
N TYR A 33 -21.45 -9.94 9.73
CA TYR A 33 -20.50 -10.55 10.67
C TYR A 33 -21.05 -10.64 12.10
N TRP A 34 -22.00 -9.77 12.44
CA TRP A 34 -22.73 -9.79 13.71
C TRP A 34 -24.20 -10.21 13.53
N ASN A 35 -24.55 -10.88 12.45
CA ASN A 35 -25.89 -11.47 12.32
C ASN A 35 -25.98 -12.79 13.12
N SER A 36 -27.09 -13.00 13.83
CA SER A 36 -27.44 -14.27 14.49
C SER A 36 -28.87 -14.73 14.21
N SER A 37 -29.57 -14.09 13.27
CA SER A 37 -30.95 -14.46 12.94
C SER A 37 -31.06 -15.85 12.31
N LEU A 38 -30.02 -16.29 11.60
CA LEU A 38 -29.93 -17.63 11.00
C LEU A 38 -28.70 -18.37 11.57
N PRO A 39 -28.89 -19.47 12.31
CA PRO A 39 -27.77 -20.23 12.91
C PRO A 39 -26.74 -20.69 11.87
N SER A 40 -27.18 -21.10 10.69
CA SER A 40 -26.30 -21.55 9.59
C SER A 40 -25.37 -20.46 9.04
N GLN A 41 -25.71 -19.19 9.25
CA GLN A 41 -24.92 -18.04 8.79
C GLN A 41 -24.23 -17.30 9.94
N ALA A 42 -24.49 -17.70 11.18
CA ALA A 42 -23.98 -17.03 12.36
C ALA A 42 -22.47 -17.23 12.50
N SER A 43 -21.77 -16.13 12.79
CA SER A 43 -20.32 -16.16 13.07
C SER A 43 -20.08 -15.67 14.49
N HIS A 44 -20.29 -16.58 15.46
CA HIS A 44 -20.28 -16.27 16.89
C HIS A 44 -18.99 -15.59 17.39
N TRP A 45 -17.86 -15.89 16.76
CA TRP A 45 -16.55 -15.35 17.12
C TRP A 45 -16.51 -13.81 17.05
N PHE A 46 -17.05 -13.19 15.99
CA PHE A 46 -17.01 -11.73 15.83
C PHE A 46 -17.73 -11.00 16.97
N LYS A 47 -18.89 -11.52 17.38
CA LYS A 47 -19.67 -10.98 18.51
C LYS A 47 -18.93 -11.11 19.83
N LYS A 48 -18.23 -12.24 20.02
CA LYS A 48 -17.46 -12.54 21.23
C LYS A 48 -16.25 -11.61 21.38
N VAL A 49 -15.61 -11.23 20.28
CA VAL A 49 -14.41 -10.38 20.28
C VAL A 49 -14.74 -8.90 20.51
N MET A 50 -15.73 -8.36 19.80
CA MET A 50 -16.11 -6.96 19.92
C MET A 50 -17.56 -6.76 19.47
N SER A 51 -18.31 -5.86 20.12
CA SER A 51 -19.65 -5.50 19.61
C SER A 51 -19.59 -4.81 18.25
N ARG A 52 -20.59 -5.03 17.37
CA ARG A 52 -20.73 -4.36 16.07
C ARG A 52 -20.57 -2.85 16.16
N ASN A 53 -21.27 -2.23 17.12
CA ASN A 53 -21.27 -0.78 17.29
C ASN A 53 -19.88 -0.25 17.68
N ARG A 54 -19.13 -0.97 18.51
CA ARG A 54 -17.75 -0.57 18.85
C ARG A 54 -16.82 -0.73 17.65
N PHE A 55 -16.95 -1.81 16.89
CA PHE A 55 -16.18 -2.01 15.66
C PHE A 55 -16.44 -0.87 14.65
N GLN A 56 -17.72 -0.55 14.37
CA GLN A 56 -18.08 0.54 13.46
C GLN A 56 -17.62 1.92 13.97
N ASN A 57 -17.69 2.18 15.28
CA ASN A 57 -17.14 3.40 15.86
C ASN A 57 -15.62 3.50 15.64
N ILE A 58 -14.87 2.43 15.90
CA ILE A 58 -13.42 2.42 15.65
C ILE A 58 -13.16 2.60 14.15
N LEU A 59 -13.82 1.84 13.28
CA LEU A 59 -13.66 1.94 11.83
C LEU A 59 -13.88 3.37 11.30
N LYS A 60 -14.86 4.08 11.84
CA LYS A 60 -15.20 5.45 11.43
C LYS A 60 -14.17 6.50 11.88
N PHE A 61 -13.59 6.32 13.06
CA PHE A 61 -12.74 7.32 13.71
C PHE A 61 -11.26 6.94 13.80
N LEU A 62 -10.87 5.75 13.32
CA LEU A 62 -9.48 5.33 13.30
C LEU A 62 -8.67 6.25 12.38
N TYR A 63 -7.67 6.89 12.97
CA TYR A 63 -6.80 7.84 12.29
C TYR A 63 -5.35 7.52 12.68
N VAL A 64 -4.46 7.46 11.69
CA VAL A 64 -3.06 7.01 11.88
C VAL A 64 -2.04 8.13 11.70
N SER A 65 -2.48 9.36 11.46
CA SER A 65 -1.62 10.53 11.37
C SER A 65 -2.01 11.60 12.39
N ASP A 66 -1.14 12.60 12.56
CA ASP A 66 -1.43 13.75 13.43
C ASP A 66 -2.23 14.79 12.64
N TYR A 67 -3.49 15.01 13.02
CA TYR A 67 -4.38 15.95 12.32
C TYR A 67 -3.89 17.40 12.41
N SER A 68 -3.16 17.76 13.47
CA SER A 68 -2.66 19.12 13.67
C SER A 68 -1.67 19.57 12.59
N ARG A 69 -1.08 18.60 11.86
CA ARG A 69 -0.10 18.84 10.78
C ARG A 69 -0.74 18.88 9.39
N ASN A 70 -2.07 18.76 9.31
CA ASN A 70 -2.76 18.81 8.03
C ASN A 70 -2.75 20.24 7.50
N VAL A 71 -2.24 20.41 6.28
CA VAL A 71 -2.31 21.69 5.56
C VAL A 71 -3.49 21.69 4.56
N PRO A 72 -4.05 22.86 4.21
CA PRO A 72 -5.07 22.98 3.17
C PRO A 72 -4.58 22.43 1.81
N ARG A 73 -5.50 22.00 0.96
CA ARG A 73 -5.19 21.40 -0.36
C ARG A 73 -4.38 22.31 -1.28
N GLN A 74 -4.55 23.63 -1.15
CA GLN A 74 -3.88 24.64 -1.95
C GLN A 74 -2.46 24.93 -1.46
N HIS A 75 -2.10 24.46 -0.27
CA HIS A 75 -0.80 24.70 0.31
C HIS A 75 0.27 23.86 -0.42
N PRO A 76 1.45 24.41 -0.76
CA PRO A 76 2.51 23.66 -1.46
C PRO A 76 2.97 22.39 -0.75
N ALA A 77 2.90 22.36 0.59
CA ALA A 77 3.23 21.20 1.40
C ALA A 77 2.11 20.15 1.51
N TYR A 78 0.99 20.31 0.79
CA TYR A 78 -0.11 19.36 0.85
C TYR A 78 0.28 18.00 0.26
N ASP A 79 0.28 16.98 1.11
CA ASP A 79 0.44 15.59 0.70
C ASP A 79 -0.93 14.86 0.77
N PRO A 80 -1.51 14.43 -0.36
CA PRO A 80 -2.78 13.71 -0.34
C PRO A 80 -2.71 12.35 0.37
N ALA A 81 -1.51 11.79 0.56
CA ALA A 81 -1.27 10.56 1.30
C ALA A 81 -0.94 10.77 2.80
N SER A 82 -0.87 12.02 3.28
CA SER A 82 -0.53 12.37 4.67
C SER A 82 -1.31 11.58 5.72
N ARG A 83 -2.57 11.25 5.43
CA ARG A 83 -3.47 10.50 6.34
C ARG A 83 -3.01 9.09 6.68
N PHE A 84 -2.28 8.42 5.77
CA PHE A 84 -1.76 7.06 6.01
C PHE A 84 -0.24 6.97 5.84
N ARG A 85 0.43 8.10 5.55
CA ARG A 85 1.89 8.16 5.41
C ARG A 85 2.63 7.57 6.61
N PRO A 86 2.26 7.84 7.88
CA PRO A 86 2.97 7.24 9.02
C PRO A 86 2.89 5.72 9.03
N LEU A 87 1.74 5.14 8.66
CA LEU A 87 1.57 3.69 8.55
C LEU A 87 2.42 3.12 7.41
N LEU A 88 2.40 3.76 6.23
CA LEU A 88 3.23 3.36 5.10
C LEU A 88 4.72 3.37 5.44
N SER A 89 5.20 4.45 6.07
CA SER A 89 6.58 4.57 6.54
C SER A 89 6.94 3.53 7.59
N PHE A 90 6.02 3.23 8.51
CA PHE A 90 6.22 2.17 9.50
C PHE A 90 6.35 0.80 8.83
N MET A 91 5.46 0.45 7.89
CA MET A 91 5.50 -0.82 7.16
C MET A 91 6.80 -0.97 6.38
N ASN A 92 7.19 0.04 5.59
CA ASN A 92 8.44 0.03 4.82
C ASN A 92 9.68 -0.17 5.71
N LYS A 93 9.69 0.43 6.90
CA LYS A 93 10.75 0.21 7.90
C LYS A 93 10.77 -1.23 8.41
N GLN A 94 9.61 -1.86 8.63
CA GLN A 94 9.55 -3.24 9.08
C GLN A 94 9.92 -4.22 7.97
N PHE A 95 9.49 -3.98 6.73
CA PHE A 95 9.79 -4.84 5.58
C PHE A 95 11.30 -5.03 5.38
N CYS A 96 12.06 -3.95 5.43
CA CYS A 96 13.52 -3.99 5.29
C CYS A 96 14.25 -4.53 6.54
N ARG A 97 13.57 -4.70 7.68
CA ARG A 97 14.22 -5.09 8.94
C ARG A 97 14.36 -6.59 9.12
N PHE A 98 13.37 -7.36 8.68
CA PHE A 98 13.24 -8.77 9.06
C PHE A 98 13.76 -9.76 8.02
N ILE A 99 13.90 -9.34 6.77
CA ILE A 99 14.29 -10.22 5.66
C ILE A 99 15.42 -9.56 4.86
N VAL A 100 16.45 -10.35 4.57
CA VAL A 100 17.41 -10.06 3.50
C VAL A 100 16.95 -10.84 2.27
N PRO A 101 16.52 -10.16 1.19
CA PRO A 101 16.03 -10.85 0.00
C PRO A 101 17.16 -11.55 -0.76
N LYS A 102 16.78 -12.54 -1.57
CA LYS A 102 17.62 -13.08 -2.65
C LYS A 102 17.91 -12.00 -3.70
N LYS A 103 18.87 -12.29 -4.58
CA LYS A 103 19.37 -11.32 -5.56
C LYS A 103 18.30 -10.90 -6.57
N GLU A 104 17.33 -11.76 -6.85
CA GLU A 104 16.26 -11.51 -7.80
C GLU A 104 15.08 -10.79 -7.12
N VAL A 105 14.80 -9.58 -7.58
CA VAL A 105 13.70 -8.74 -7.10
C VAL A 105 12.87 -8.24 -8.28
N CYS A 106 11.60 -7.91 -8.06
CA CYS A 106 10.71 -7.39 -9.10
C CYS A 106 10.08 -6.06 -8.70
N VAL A 107 9.87 -5.19 -9.69
CA VAL A 107 9.13 -3.93 -9.55
C VAL A 107 7.88 -3.97 -10.42
N ASP A 108 6.74 -3.70 -9.82
CA ASP A 108 5.44 -3.70 -10.49
C ASP A 108 4.45 -2.75 -9.77
N GLU A 109 3.29 -2.50 -10.37
CA GLU A 109 2.18 -1.79 -9.75
C GLU A 109 1.06 -2.69 -9.20
N THR A 110 0.53 -2.29 -8.06
CA THR A 110 -0.73 -2.81 -7.52
C THR A 110 -1.79 -1.72 -7.43
N LEU A 111 -3.05 -2.12 -7.62
CA LEU A 111 -4.20 -1.22 -7.55
C LEU A 111 -5.10 -1.64 -6.39
N MET A 112 -5.08 -0.86 -5.30
CA MET A 112 -5.96 -1.06 -4.17
C MET A 112 -7.34 -0.46 -4.47
N ALA A 113 -8.32 -1.34 -4.68
CA ALA A 113 -9.69 -0.94 -5.02
C ALA A 113 -10.26 0.07 -4.00
N THR A 114 -10.86 1.15 -4.49
CA THR A 114 -11.56 2.10 -3.62
C THR A 114 -12.78 2.69 -4.29
N LYS A 115 -13.84 2.85 -3.50
CA LYS A 115 -15.04 3.64 -3.84
C LYS A 115 -14.94 5.09 -3.36
N GLY A 116 -13.89 5.42 -2.60
CA GLY A 116 -13.71 6.76 -2.03
C GLY A 116 -13.29 7.79 -3.08
N HIS A 117 -13.85 8.99 -2.97
CA HIS A 117 -13.43 10.13 -3.78
C HIS A 117 -12.12 10.71 -3.23
N ASN A 118 -11.02 10.42 -3.92
CA ASN A 118 -9.69 10.88 -3.57
C ASN A 118 -8.95 11.35 -4.83
N VAL A 119 -8.15 12.41 -4.72
CA VAL A 119 -7.29 12.92 -5.81
C VAL A 119 -6.28 11.89 -6.31
N MET A 120 -5.91 10.92 -5.47
CA MET A 120 -4.98 9.83 -5.83
C MET A 120 -5.65 8.68 -6.59
N ARG A 121 -6.99 8.69 -6.73
CA ARG A 121 -7.74 7.62 -7.40
C ARG A 121 -7.33 7.54 -8.88
N GLN A 122 -6.87 6.37 -9.29
CA GLN A 122 -6.47 6.06 -10.66
C GLN A 122 -7.51 5.16 -11.33
N TYR A 123 -7.65 5.32 -12.65
CA TYR A 123 -8.39 4.40 -13.51
C TYR A 123 -7.40 3.60 -14.36
N ILE A 124 -7.43 2.27 -14.23
CA ILE A 124 -6.58 1.34 -14.98
C ILE A 124 -7.50 0.27 -15.60
N PRO A 125 -7.88 0.41 -16.88
CA PRO A 125 -8.88 -0.44 -17.52
C PRO A 125 -8.58 -1.94 -17.46
N SER A 126 -7.30 -2.30 -17.48
CA SER A 126 -6.81 -3.68 -17.50
C SER A 126 -6.91 -4.39 -16.15
N LYS A 127 -7.05 -3.67 -15.03
CA LYS A 127 -7.14 -4.28 -13.69
C LYS A 127 -8.60 -4.56 -13.33
N ALA A 128 -8.86 -5.66 -12.63
CA ALA A 128 -10.23 -6.11 -12.29
C ALA A 128 -11.09 -5.06 -11.57
N ALA A 129 -10.52 -4.36 -10.57
CA ALA A 129 -11.22 -3.30 -9.84
C ALA A 129 -11.45 -2.02 -10.67
N LYS A 130 -10.66 -1.82 -11.74
CA LYS A 130 -10.54 -0.65 -12.63
C LYS A 130 -10.23 0.68 -11.94
N PHE A 131 -10.78 0.96 -10.77
CA PHE A 131 -10.55 2.16 -9.98
C PHE A 131 -9.93 1.83 -8.62
N GLY A 132 -8.86 2.55 -8.28
CA GLY A 132 -8.17 2.31 -7.02
C GLY A 132 -7.09 3.34 -6.70
N ILE A 133 -6.42 3.14 -5.57
CA ILE A 133 -5.17 3.83 -5.24
C ILE A 133 -4.03 2.97 -5.78
N LYS A 134 -3.21 3.53 -6.66
CA LYS A 134 -2.08 2.83 -7.26
C LYS A 134 -0.87 2.90 -6.33
N PHE A 135 -0.21 1.77 -6.12
CA PHE A 135 1.07 1.66 -5.43
C PHE A 135 2.10 1.04 -6.36
N TRP A 136 3.33 1.53 -6.25
CA TRP A 136 4.52 0.90 -6.79
C TRP A 136 5.12 0.00 -5.70
N MET A 137 5.48 -1.22 -6.05
CA MET A 137 6.03 -2.19 -5.11
C MET A 137 7.32 -2.78 -5.64
N LEU A 138 8.29 -2.93 -4.75
CA LEU A 138 9.49 -3.73 -4.95
C LEU A 138 9.34 -4.98 -4.08
N CYS A 139 9.41 -6.15 -4.70
CA CYS A 139 9.24 -7.43 -4.02
C CYS A 139 10.41 -8.38 -4.32
N GLU A 140 10.65 -9.34 -3.42
CA GLU A 140 11.50 -10.49 -3.73
C GLU A 140 10.81 -11.40 -4.75
N SER A 141 11.49 -11.73 -5.85
CA SER A 141 10.89 -12.47 -6.97
C SER A 141 10.45 -13.90 -6.59
N ALA A 142 11.17 -14.55 -5.67
CA ALA A 142 10.92 -15.95 -5.32
C ALA A 142 9.69 -16.13 -4.41
N THR A 143 9.39 -15.16 -3.53
CA THR A 143 8.36 -15.30 -2.49
C THR A 143 7.23 -14.28 -2.62
N GLY A 144 7.43 -13.22 -3.39
CA GLY A 144 6.53 -12.07 -3.43
C GLY A 144 6.59 -11.19 -2.17
N TYR A 145 7.58 -11.39 -1.30
CA TYR A 145 7.75 -10.56 -0.11
C TYR A 145 8.01 -9.10 -0.48
N ILE A 146 7.22 -8.18 0.07
CA ILE A 146 7.36 -6.75 -0.20
C ILE A 146 8.55 -6.20 0.56
N LEU A 147 9.48 -5.56 -0.14
CA LEU A 147 10.65 -4.89 0.43
C LEU A 147 10.38 -3.40 0.64
N GLN A 148 9.73 -2.78 -0.34
CA GLN A 148 9.47 -1.34 -0.35
C GLN A 148 8.23 -1.05 -1.17
N MET A 149 7.40 -0.11 -0.71
CA MET A 149 6.24 0.35 -1.46
C MET A 149 6.07 1.86 -1.41
N SER A 150 5.63 2.44 -2.52
CA SER A 150 5.36 3.87 -2.66
C SER A 150 3.98 4.08 -3.28
N VAL A 151 3.24 5.07 -2.77
CA VAL A 151 1.93 5.42 -3.32
C VAL A 151 2.08 6.42 -4.46
N TYR A 152 1.39 6.17 -5.57
CA TYR A 152 1.26 7.15 -6.64
C TYR A 152 0.17 8.16 -6.29
N ARG A 153 0.56 9.43 -6.22
CA ARG A 153 -0.30 10.54 -5.81
C ARG A 153 -0.95 11.28 -6.98
N GLY A 154 -0.57 10.94 -8.20
CA GLY A 154 -1.02 11.60 -9.43
C GLY A 154 0.04 12.57 -9.96
N ARG A 155 -0.05 12.88 -11.27
CA ARG A 155 0.97 13.65 -12.02
C ARG A 155 1.31 15.01 -11.40
N HIS A 156 0.33 15.68 -10.79
CA HIS A 156 0.54 16.98 -10.14
C HIS A 156 1.41 16.88 -8.88
N PHE A 157 1.28 15.78 -8.13
CA PHE A 157 2.00 15.56 -6.87
C PHE A 157 3.31 14.77 -7.04
N ASP A 158 3.40 13.98 -8.12
CA ASP A 158 4.59 13.22 -8.51
C ASP A 158 5.08 13.66 -9.90
N PRO A 159 5.59 14.90 -10.05
CA PRO A 159 6.14 15.37 -11.32
C PRO A 159 7.39 14.57 -11.69
N VAL A 160 7.53 14.26 -12.97
CA VAL A 160 8.71 13.57 -13.50
C VAL A 160 9.62 14.61 -14.16
N PRO A 161 10.93 14.64 -13.86
CA PRO A 161 11.88 15.54 -14.51
C PRO A 161 11.84 15.43 -16.04
N ALA A 162 12.11 16.54 -16.73
CA ALA A 162 12.19 16.56 -18.18
C ALA A 162 13.25 15.56 -18.69
N GLY A 163 12.88 14.75 -19.69
CA GLY A 163 13.76 13.73 -20.25
C GLY A 163 13.90 12.45 -19.41
N GLN A 164 13.20 12.33 -18.27
CA GLN A 164 13.18 11.12 -17.47
C GLN A 164 11.80 10.43 -17.54
N LEU A 165 11.80 9.10 -17.54
CA LEU A 165 10.58 8.30 -17.46
C LEU A 165 10.20 8.05 -16.00
N GLN A 166 8.88 8.03 -15.72
CA GLN A 166 8.38 7.77 -14.36
C GLN A 166 8.90 6.43 -13.83
N GLY A 167 8.88 5.40 -14.66
CA GLY A 167 9.36 4.07 -14.33
C GLY A 167 10.81 4.07 -13.84
N THR A 168 11.70 4.82 -14.50
CA THR A 168 13.11 4.99 -14.11
C THR A 168 13.23 5.57 -12.71
N THR A 169 12.49 6.65 -12.40
CA THR A 169 12.50 7.26 -11.06
C THR A 169 12.00 6.28 -10.01
N VAL A 170 10.89 5.59 -10.29
CA VAL A 170 10.28 4.64 -9.37
C VAL A 170 11.23 3.50 -9.02
N VAL A 171 11.89 2.87 -10.00
CA VAL A 171 12.84 1.78 -9.75
C VAL A 171 14.01 2.27 -8.90
N MET A 172 14.61 3.40 -9.26
CA MET A 172 15.74 3.96 -8.51
C MET A 172 15.36 4.31 -7.06
N ASP A 173 14.19 4.92 -6.85
CA ASP A 173 13.70 5.31 -5.52
C ASP A 173 13.42 4.07 -4.65
N LEU A 174 12.74 3.06 -5.19
CA LEU A 174 12.43 1.83 -4.45
C LEU A 174 13.69 1.03 -4.09
N MET A 175 14.64 0.91 -5.02
CA MET A 175 15.92 0.21 -4.80
C MET A 175 16.80 0.94 -3.78
N SER A 176 16.83 2.28 -3.84
CA SER A 176 17.58 3.10 -2.89
C SER A 176 16.95 3.02 -1.51
N ALA A 177 15.64 3.19 -1.41
CA ALA A 177 14.92 3.18 -0.13
C ALA A 177 14.88 1.80 0.54
N SER A 178 15.07 0.71 -0.20
CA SER A 178 15.24 -0.65 0.35
C SER A 178 16.70 -0.99 0.67
N ASN A 179 17.64 -0.08 0.40
CA ASN A 179 19.07 -0.29 0.64
C ASN A 179 19.63 -1.53 -0.09
N ILE A 180 19.17 -1.80 -1.31
CA ILE A 180 19.68 -2.91 -2.15
C ILE A 180 20.34 -2.46 -3.45
N LEU A 181 20.24 -1.18 -3.80
CA LEU A 181 21.03 -0.57 -4.87
C LEU A 181 22.54 -0.71 -4.56
N ASN A 182 23.39 -0.89 -5.57
CA ASN A 182 24.85 -1.07 -5.41
C ASN A 182 25.28 -2.38 -4.73
N LYS A 183 24.41 -3.39 -4.67
CA LYS A 183 24.70 -4.65 -3.95
C LYS A 183 24.60 -5.90 -4.83
N GLY A 184 24.66 -5.77 -6.16
CA GLY A 184 24.62 -6.93 -7.07
C GLY A 184 23.25 -7.59 -7.20
N TYR A 185 22.16 -6.84 -6.96
CA TYR A 185 20.80 -7.34 -7.15
C TYR A 185 20.39 -7.25 -8.62
N HIS A 186 19.42 -8.08 -9.01
CA HIS A 186 18.85 -8.15 -10.35
C HIS A 186 17.36 -7.81 -10.28
N VAL A 187 16.99 -6.70 -10.93
CA VAL A 187 15.60 -6.21 -10.98
C VAL A 187 14.88 -6.74 -12.21
N PHE A 188 13.70 -7.32 -12.00
CA PHE A 188 12.77 -7.70 -13.04
C PHE A 188 11.61 -6.72 -13.10
N CYS A 189 11.26 -6.23 -14.29
CA CYS A 189 10.14 -5.29 -14.43
C CYS A 189 9.50 -5.36 -15.82
N ASP A 190 8.32 -4.77 -15.96
CA ASP A 190 7.67 -4.64 -17.26
C ASP A 190 8.23 -3.46 -18.08
N SER A 191 7.61 -3.21 -19.23
CA SER A 191 7.97 -2.15 -20.16
C SER A 191 7.67 -0.73 -19.68
N PHE A 192 6.80 -0.56 -18.69
CA PHE A 192 6.57 0.76 -18.08
C PHE A 192 7.79 1.21 -17.28
N PHE A 193 8.48 0.26 -16.65
CA PHE A 193 9.68 0.54 -15.84
C PHE A 193 10.98 0.44 -16.64
N CYS A 194 11.03 -0.40 -17.68
CA CYS A 194 12.24 -0.67 -18.43
C CYS A 194 12.59 0.47 -19.41
N SER A 195 13.82 0.98 -19.33
CA SER A 195 14.35 1.94 -20.31
C SER A 195 15.88 1.83 -20.44
N GLN A 196 16.43 2.26 -21.58
CA GLN A 196 17.87 2.29 -21.79
C GLN A 196 18.58 3.18 -20.75
N ASN A 197 17.98 4.32 -20.40
CA ASN A 197 18.52 5.21 -19.37
C ASN A 197 18.60 4.51 -18.00
N LEU A 198 17.56 3.75 -17.63
CA LEU A 198 17.57 2.97 -16.39
C LEU A 198 18.65 1.89 -16.41
N ALA A 199 18.75 1.11 -17.49
CA ALA A 199 19.75 0.06 -17.62
C ALA A 199 21.19 0.60 -17.47
N SER A 200 21.49 1.73 -18.11
CA SER A 200 22.80 2.40 -17.98
C SER A 200 23.10 2.87 -16.55
N ARG A 201 22.09 3.37 -15.82
CA ARG A 201 22.27 3.79 -14.42
C ARG A 201 22.48 2.61 -13.48
N LEU A 202 21.73 1.52 -13.68
CA LEU A 202 21.81 0.33 -12.83
C LEU A 202 23.15 -0.39 -13.00
N ILE A 203 23.65 -0.54 -14.23
CA ILE A 203 24.93 -1.22 -14.44
C ILE A 203 26.13 -0.46 -13.83
N GLN A 204 26.10 0.88 -13.87
CA GLN A 204 27.08 1.74 -13.19
C GLN A 204 27.05 1.58 -11.67
N THR A 205 25.91 1.12 -11.14
CA THR A 205 25.65 0.89 -9.71
C THR A 205 25.63 -0.59 -9.37
N THR A 206 26.40 -1.43 -10.08
CA THR A 206 26.49 -2.90 -9.87
C THR A 206 25.13 -3.54 -9.60
N THR A 207 24.12 -3.12 -10.37
CA THR A 207 22.74 -3.57 -10.26
C THR A 207 22.28 -3.94 -11.67
N TYR A 208 21.62 -5.08 -11.80
CA TYR A 208 21.23 -5.62 -13.10
C TYR A 208 19.74 -5.46 -13.31
N ILE A 209 19.31 -5.46 -14.57
CA ILE A 209 17.91 -5.35 -14.94
C ILE A 209 17.56 -6.31 -16.07
N THR A 210 16.37 -6.89 -16.00
CA THR A 210 15.72 -7.57 -17.12
C THR A 210 14.27 -7.14 -17.17
N GLY A 211 13.81 -6.73 -18.34
CA GLY A 211 12.43 -6.36 -18.53
C GLY A 211 12.03 -6.39 -19.99
N SER A 212 10.74 -6.34 -20.23
CA SER A 212 10.22 -6.16 -21.59
C SER A 212 10.53 -4.74 -22.06
N TYR A 213 10.86 -4.58 -23.34
CA TYR A 213 11.13 -3.29 -23.95
C TYR A 213 10.18 -3.10 -25.12
N LEU A 214 9.28 -2.11 -25.03
CA LEU A 214 8.42 -1.74 -26.15
C LEU A 214 9.20 -0.80 -27.06
N LYS A 215 9.31 -1.16 -28.34
CA LYS A 215 9.91 -0.32 -29.39
C LYS A 215 9.01 0.86 -29.71
#